data_AF-A0A7K0CNB5-F1
#
_entry.id   AF-A0A7K0CNB5-F1
#
_cell.length_a   1.000
_cell.length_b   1.000
_cell.length_c   1.000
_cell.angle_alpha   90.00
_cell.angle_beta   90.00
_cell.angle_gamma   90.00
#
_symmetry.space_group_name_H-M   'P 1'
#
loop_
_entity.id
_entity.type
_entity.pdbx_description
1 polymer ?
#
loop_
_entity_poly.entity_id
_entity_poly.type
_entity_poly.pdbx_seq_one_letter_code
_entity_poly.pdbx_strand_id
1 'polypeptide(L)'
;MTPTLLAIACLLAITLGYIGTCAVSPFGPCRKCRGMGCKVKTNRRGKVRRGRDCRRCHATGRRIRVGRWIYNRATRTYEAGTDTRTGAVR
;
A
#
# COMPACT_ATOMS: atom_id res chain seq x y z
N MET A 1 -27.85 1.24 30.12
CA MET A 1 -26.76 0.68 29.29
C MET A 1 -25.89 1.84 28.84
N THR A 2 -24.58 1.74 29.01
CA THR A 2 -23.64 2.87 28.90
C THR A 2 -23.30 3.15 27.43
N PRO A 3 -23.87 4.19 26.80
CA PRO A 3 -23.63 4.49 25.39
C PRO A 3 -22.15 4.75 25.09
N THR A 4 -21.37 5.12 26.11
CA THR A 4 -19.93 5.31 26.05
C THR A 4 -19.17 4.01 25.71
N LEU A 5 -19.50 2.90 26.37
CA LEU A 5 -18.86 1.60 26.09
C LEU A 5 -19.20 1.12 24.67
N LEU A 6 -20.45 1.31 24.24
CA LEU A 6 -20.86 1.01 22.88
C LEU A 6 -20.08 1.84 21.85
N ALA A 7 -19.94 3.15 22.08
CA ALA A 7 -19.19 4.04 21.19
C ALA A 7 -17.72 3.62 21.07
N ILE A 8 -17.06 3.29 22.19
CA ILE A 8 -15.68 2.81 22.20
C ILE A 8 -15.56 1.50 21.41
N ALA A 9 -16.47 0.55 21.64
CA ALA A 9 -16.47 -0.73 20.91
C ALA A 9 -16.64 -0.54 19.40
N CYS A 10 -17.55 0.34 18.97
CA CYS A 10 -17.75 0.68 17.56
C CYS A 10 -16.48 1.29 16.93
N LEU A 11 -15.84 2.24 17.61
CA LEU A 11 -14.60 2.86 17.12
C LEU A 11 -13.47 1.84 16.99
N LEU A 12 -13.32 0.96 17.98
CA LEU A 12 -12.32 -0.12 17.92
C LEU A 12 -12.60 -1.08 16.77
N ALA A 13 -13.86 -1.50 16.58
CA ALA A 13 -14.24 -2.38 15.48
C ALA A 13 -13.91 -1.78 14.11
N ILE A 14 -14.21 -0.49 13.90
CA ILE A 14 -13.89 0.22 12.65
C ILE A 14 -12.36 0.30 12.45
N THR A 15 -11.64 0.65 13.51
CA THR A 15 -10.18 0.83 13.44
C THR A 15 -9.48 -0.48 13.16
N LEU A 16 -9.84 -1.54 13.88
CA LEU A 16 -9.30 -2.90 13.68
C LEU A 16 -9.72 -3.47 12.33
N GLY A 17 -10.96 -3.24 11.88
CA GLY A 17 -11.45 -3.64 10.56
C GLY A 17 -10.65 -2.98 9.44
N TYR A 18 -10.35 -1.68 9.56
CA TYR A 18 -9.51 -0.96 8.59
C TYR A 18 -8.08 -1.50 8.55
N ILE A 19 -7.49 -1.77 9.71
CA ILE A 19 -6.16 -2.38 9.82
C ILE A 19 -6.15 -3.78 9.19
N GLY A 20 -7.16 -4.61 9.51
CA GLY A 20 -7.33 -5.94 8.93
C GLY A 20 -7.45 -5.90 7.40
N THR A 21 -8.23 -4.96 6.86
CA THR A 21 -8.36 -4.77 5.41
C THR A 21 -7.02 -4.36 4.77
N CYS A 22 -6.22 -3.55 5.46
CA CYS A 22 -4.88 -3.18 5.01
C CYS A 22 -3.88 -4.35 5.06
N ALA A 23 -4.07 -5.30 5.97
CA ALA A 23 -3.26 -6.51 6.08
C ALA A 23 -3.63 -7.54 5.00
N VAL A 24 -4.92 -7.80 4.77
CA VAL A 24 -5.41 -8.77 3.78
C VAL A 24 -5.18 -8.29 2.34
N SER A 25 -5.35 -7.00 2.07
CA SER A 25 -5.15 -6.41 0.74
C SER A 25 -4.09 -5.30 0.77
N PRO A 26 -2.79 -5.65 0.82
CA PRO A 26 -1.71 -4.67 0.94
C PRO A 26 -1.49 -3.87 -0.36
N PHE A 27 -2.05 -4.32 -1.48
CA PHE A 27 -1.88 -3.70 -2.79
C PHE A 27 -3.17 -3.04 -3.25
N GLY A 28 -3.17 -1.70 -3.31
CA GLY A 28 -4.19 -0.94 -4.02
C GLY A 28 -3.85 -0.77 -5.50
N PRO A 29 -4.83 -0.50 -6.37
CA PRO A 29 -4.56 -0.15 -7.76
C PRO A 29 -3.80 1.19 -7.82
N CYS A 30 -2.83 1.28 -8.73
CA CYS A 30 -2.13 2.54 -8.95
C CYS A 30 -3.11 3.59 -9.49
N ARG A 31 -3.27 4.72 -8.78
CA ARG A 31 -4.22 5.80 -9.14
C ARG A 31 -4.02 6.38 -10.55
N LYS A 32 -2.81 6.30 -11.10
CA LYS A 32 -2.48 6.88 -12.41
C LYS A 32 -2.84 5.97 -13.59
N CYS A 33 -2.63 4.66 -13.45
CA CYS A 33 -2.93 3.67 -14.49
C CYS A 33 -4.18 2.83 -14.18
N ARG A 34 -4.86 3.12 -13.06
CA ARG A 34 -6.05 2.38 -12.57
C ARG A 34 -5.85 0.85 -12.56
N GLY A 35 -4.68 0.39 -12.13
CA GLY A 35 -4.38 -1.06 -12.10
C GLY A 35 -3.74 -1.64 -13.37
N MET A 36 -3.78 -0.95 -14.51
CA MET A 36 -3.36 -1.51 -15.81
C MET A 36 -1.84 -1.64 -16.01
N GLY A 37 -1.01 -1.05 -15.14
CA GLY A 37 0.45 -1.03 -15.26
C GLY A 37 0.99 -0.14 -16.40
N CYS A 38 0.18 0.23 -17.37
CA CYS A 38 0.56 1.00 -18.55
C CYS A 38 -0.49 2.05 -18.91
N LYS A 39 -0.13 3.01 -19.77
CA LYS A 39 -1.11 3.85 -20.46
C LYS A 39 -1.73 3.04 -21.59
N VAL A 40 -3.05 2.88 -21.57
CA VAL A 40 -3.78 2.29 -22.69
C VAL A 40 -3.90 3.31 -23.81
N LYS A 41 -3.58 2.91 -25.04
CA LYS A 41 -3.82 3.71 -26.25
C LYS A 41 -4.68 2.90 -27.22
N THR A 42 -5.72 3.54 -27.75
CA THR A 42 -6.52 2.97 -28.83
C THR A 42 -5.92 3.41 -30.15
N ASN A 43 -5.70 2.48 -31.08
CA ASN A 43 -5.25 2.85 -32.42
C ASN A 43 -6.42 3.38 -33.27
N ARG A 44 -6.10 3.95 -34.44
CA ARG A 44 -7.11 4.48 -35.38
C ARG A 44 -8.12 3.40 -35.87
N ARG A 45 -7.79 2.12 -35.69
CA ARG A 45 -8.62 0.96 -36.07
C ARG A 45 -9.37 0.36 -34.88
N GLY A 46 -9.51 1.09 -33.77
CA GLY A 46 -10.26 0.66 -32.58
C GLY A 46 -9.58 -0.42 -31.72
N LYS A 47 -8.38 -0.91 -32.07
CA LYS A 47 -7.67 -1.92 -31.28
C LYS A 47 -6.98 -1.27 -30.08
N VAL A 48 -7.25 -1.83 -28.90
CA VAL A 48 -6.60 -1.46 -27.64
C VAL A 48 -5.15 -1.97 -27.66
N ARG A 49 -4.19 -1.08 -27.50
CA ARG A 49 -2.76 -1.41 -27.45
C ARG A 49 -2.17 -0.95 -26.12
N ARG A 50 -1.25 -1.77 -25.59
CA ARG A 50 -0.39 -1.41 -24.47
C ARG A 50 0.50 -0.25 -24.90
N GLY A 51 0.32 0.92 -24.29
CA GLY A 51 1.19 2.06 -24.48
C GLY A 51 2.36 2.05 -23.49
N ARG A 52 2.90 3.24 -23.21
CA ARG A 52 4.06 3.40 -22.29
C ARG A 52 3.75 2.88 -20.89
N ASP A 53 4.75 2.29 -20.26
CA ASP A 53 4.67 1.83 -18.88
C ASP A 53 4.42 2.98 -17.90
N CYS A 54 3.67 2.67 -16.85
CA CYS A 54 3.39 3.64 -15.81
C CYS A 54 4.66 3.84 -14.96
N ARG A 55 5.30 5.00 -15.10
CA ARG A 55 6.49 5.40 -14.31
C ARG A 55 6.27 5.37 -12.79
N ARG A 56 5.02 5.43 -12.32
CA ARG A 56 4.70 5.55 -10.89
C ARG A 56 4.54 4.21 -10.18
N CYS A 57 4.18 3.15 -10.91
CA CYS A 57 4.14 1.79 -10.38
C CYS A 57 5.14 0.87 -11.08
N HIS A 58 6.02 1.40 -11.94
CA HIS A 58 7.01 0.63 -12.69
C HIS A 58 6.41 -0.61 -13.36
N ALA A 59 5.35 -0.39 -14.15
CA ALA A 59 4.58 -1.43 -14.85
C ALA A 59 3.83 -2.46 -13.99
N THR A 60 3.95 -2.45 -12.67
CA THR A 60 3.26 -3.44 -11.79
C THR A 60 1.75 -3.24 -11.69
N GLY A 61 1.25 -2.03 -11.99
CA GLY A 61 -0.16 -1.68 -11.83
C GLY A 61 -0.63 -1.51 -10.38
N ARG A 62 0.23 -1.83 -9.40
CA ARG A 62 -0.10 -1.88 -7.98
C ARG A 62 0.61 -0.77 -7.20
N ARG A 63 0.06 -0.40 -6.04
CA ARG A 63 0.65 0.51 -5.07
C ARG A 63 0.46 -0.06 -3.67
N ILE A 64 1.50 0.01 -2.85
CA ILE A 64 1.46 -0.42 -1.45
C ILE A 64 0.51 0.50 -0.65
N ARG A 65 -0.42 -0.07 0.12
CA ARG A 65 -1.30 0.65 1.06
C ARG A 65 -0.50 1.18 2.25
N VAL A 66 -1.05 2.18 2.95
CA VAL A 66 -0.40 2.86 4.08
C VAL A 66 0.04 1.88 5.16
N GLY A 67 -0.80 0.91 5.56
CA GLY A 67 -0.43 -0.07 6.59
C GLY A 67 0.84 -0.84 6.27
N ARG A 68 0.95 -1.40 5.05
CA ARG A 68 2.16 -2.14 4.62
C ARG A 68 3.36 -1.20 4.44
N TRP A 69 3.15 0.05 4.04
CA TRP A 69 4.22 1.04 3.98
C TRP A 69 4.78 1.37 5.37
N ILE A 70 3.92 1.56 6.37
CA ILE A 70 4.32 1.81 7.76
C ILE A 70 5.09 0.60 8.30
N TYR A 71 4.55 -0.61 8.12
CA TYR A 71 5.21 -1.84 8.57
C TYR A 71 6.61 -1.97 7.98
N ASN A 72 6.75 -1.86 6.66
CA ASN A 72 8.06 -1.95 6.00
C ASN A 72 9.03 -0.87 6.49
N ARG A 73 8.53 0.34 6.81
CA ARG A 73 9.37 1.42 7.34
C ARG A 73 9.76 1.16 8.79
N ALA A 74 8.85 0.67 9.62
CA ALA A 74 9.11 0.32 11.02
C ALA A 74 10.13 -0.83 11.11
N THR A 75 10.00 -1.87 10.29
CA THR A 75 10.97 -2.98 10.22
C THR A 75 12.36 -2.46 9.86
N ARG A 76 12.48 -1.58 8.85
CA ARG A 76 13.77 -0.97 8.49
C ARG A 76 14.38 -0.16 9.62
N THR A 77 13.58 0.61 10.35
CA THR A 77 14.06 1.37 11.51
C THR A 77 14.50 0.46 12.65
N TYR A 78 13.74 -0.61 12.92
CA TYR A 78 14.08 -1.60 13.93
C TYR A 78 15.37 -2.34 13.57
N GLU A 79 15.51 -2.80 12.34
CA GLU A 79 16.73 -3.45 11.85
C GLU A 79 17.93 -2.49 11.95
N ALA A 80 17.79 -1.24 11.53
CA ALA A 80 18.86 -0.24 11.65
C ALA A 80 19.26 0.06 13.11
N GLY A 81 18.30 0.01 14.04
CA GLY A 81 18.58 0.18 15.47
C GLY A 81 19.12 -1.07 16.16
N THR A 82 18.86 -2.26 15.61
CA THR A 82 19.30 -3.55 16.15
C THR A 82 20.57 -4.06 15.44
N ASP A 83 21.01 -3.40 14.36
CA ASP A 83 22.22 -3.76 13.65
C ASP A 83 23.46 -3.38 14.45
N THR A 84 23.87 -4.33 15.30
CA THR A 84 25.09 -4.30 16.11
C THR A 84 26.36 -4.18 15.28
N ARG A 85 26.33 -4.43 13.95
CA ARG A 85 27.49 -4.24 13.08
C ARG A 85 27.79 -2.77 12.79
N THR A 86 26.80 -1.89 12.85
CA THR A 86 27.00 -0.45 12.59
C THR A 86 27.85 0.24 13.66
N GLY A 87 27.91 -0.33 14.87
CA GLY A 87 28.82 0.11 15.93
C GLY A 87 30.27 -0.37 15.77
N ALA A 88 30.53 -1.36 14.92
CA ALA A 88 31.88 -1.90 14.68
C ALA A 88 32.62 -1.19 13.53
N VAL A 89 31.94 -0.31 12.78
CA VAL A 89 32.49 0.41 11.61
C VAL A 89 32.66 1.92 11.89
N ARG A 90 32.28 2.41 13.07
CA ARG A 90 32.55 3.79 13.51
C ARG A 90 33.79 3.87 14.38
#